data_AF-A0A1C5FA27-F1
#
_entry.id   AF-A0A1C5FA27-F1
#
_cell.length_a   1.000
_cell.length_b   1.000
_cell.length_c   1.000
_cell.angle_alpha   90.00
_cell.angle_beta   90.00
_cell.angle_gamma   90.00
#
_symmetry.space_group_name_H-M   'P 1'
#
loop_
_entity.id
_entity.type
_entity.pdbx_description
1 polymer ?
#
loop_
_entity_poly.entity_id
_entity_poly.type
_entity_poly.pdbx_seq_one_letter_code
_entity_poly.pdbx_strand_id
1 'polypeptide(L)'
;MSREVRGIRYGPGPRRWRVAAEDALYGPGGFYLRPEGPAGHFRTSVHASPLFAAAVARLLMATAERLGTADEVALVDIGAGRGELLTGILAALPAGLAVRPYAVERAPRPVGLDPRIEWCAEPPAGISGLVFANEWLDNVPVDIAKTGADGTVRYVLVRPDGTEEPGEP
;
A
#
# COMPACT_ATOMS: atom_id res chain seq x y z
N MET A 1 -37.15 -7.84 -8.40
CA MET A 1 -36.82 -6.50 -8.93
C MET A 1 -35.39 -6.18 -8.53
N SER A 2 -34.44 -6.65 -9.35
CA SER A 2 -33.02 -6.54 -9.10
C SER A 2 -32.53 -5.22 -9.68
N ARG A 3 -31.95 -4.37 -8.82
CA ARG A 3 -31.36 -3.10 -9.22
C ARG A 3 -29.97 -3.41 -9.80
N GLU A 4 -29.85 -3.38 -11.13
CA GLU A 4 -28.55 -3.42 -11.79
C GLU A 4 -27.71 -2.22 -11.35
N VAL A 5 -26.57 -2.52 -10.74
CA VAL A 5 -25.48 -1.56 -10.57
C VAL A 5 -24.89 -1.35 -11.96
N ARG A 6 -25.20 -0.21 -12.59
CA ARG A 6 -24.54 0.23 -13.82
C ARG A 6 -23.06 0.44 -13.53
N GLY A 7 -22.23 -0.56 -13.86
CA GLY A 7 -20.80 -0.39 -13.98
C GLY A 7 -20.53 0.69 -15.04
N ILE A 8 -19.84 1.75 -14.64
CA ILE A 8 -19.30 2.75 -15.57
C ILE A 8 -18.26 2.01 -16.41
N ARG A 9 -18.62 1.59 -17.63
CA ARG A 9 -17.66 1.14 -18.63
C ARG A 9 -16.98 2.40 -19.17
N TYR A 10 -15.79 2.71 -18.67
CA TYR A 10 -14.93 3.72 -19.28
C TYR A 10 -14.60 3.27 -20.72
N GLY A 11 -14.96 4.08 -21.72
CA GLY A 11 -14.71 3.78 -23.13
C GLY A 11 -13.22 3.76 -23.50
N PRO A 12 -12.87 3.39 -24.75
CA PRO A 12 -11.49 3.17 -25.22
C PRO A 12 -10.67 4.47 -25.43
N GLY A 13 -11.07 5.56 -24.78
CA GLY A 13 -10.45 6.87 -24.91
C GLY A 13 -9.22 7.06 -24.02
N PRO A 14 -8.46 8.13 -24.24
CA PRO A 14 -7.36 8.55 -23.38
C PRO A 14 -7.86 8.84 -21.95
N ARG A 15 -7.10 8.45 -20.94
CA ARG A 15 -7.48 8.56 -19.51
C ARG A 15 -6.43 9.32 -18.73
N ARG A 16 -6.85 9.99 -17.65
CA ARG A 16 -5.93 10.60 -16.67
C ARG A 16 -4.91 9.56 -16.18
N TRP A 17 -3.66 9.99 -15.97
CA TRP A 17 -2.58 9.12 -15.50
C TRP A 17 -2.94 8.36 -14.22
N ARG A 18 -3.64 8.99 -13.26
CA ARG A 18 -4.12 8.32 -12.04
C ARG A 18 -4.95 7.08 -12.35
N VAL A 19 -5.90 7.19 -13.29
CA VAL A 19 -6.81 6.10 -13.64
C VAL A 19 -6.06 4.99 -14.38
N ALA A 20 -5.17 5.36 -15.30
CA ALA A 20 -4.35 4.39 -16.03
C ALA A 20 -3.42 3.60 -15.09
N ALA A 21 -2.77 4.28 -14.14
CA ALA A 21 -1.92 3.65 -13.14
C ALA A 21 -2.71 2.78 -12.16
N GLU A 22 -3.87 3.24 -11.68
CA GLU A 22 -4.75 2.45 -10.80
C GLU A 22 -5.14 1.13 -11.46
N ASP A 23 -5.56 1.15 -12.72
CA ASP A 23 -5.91 -0.06 -13.46
C ASP A 23 -4.71 -0.98 -13.67
N ALA A 24 -3.55 -0.42 -14.05
CA ALA A 24 -2.35 -1.20 -14.33
C ALA A 24 -1.77 -1.85 -13.06
N LEU A 25 -1.85 -1.18 -11.92
CA LEU A 25 -1.28 -1.64 -10.65
C LEU A 25 -2.27 -2.51 -9.87
N TYR A 26 -3.54 -2.10 -9.78
CA TYR A 26 -4.54 -2.66 -8.86
C TYR A 26 -5.87 -3.05 -9.53
N GLY A 27 -6.03 -2.85 -10.85
CA GLY A 27 -7.21 -3.30 -11.58
C GLY A 27 -7.26 -4.82 -11.75
N PRO A 28 -8.29 -5.34 -12.45
CA PRO A 28 -8.35 -6.76 -12.82
C PRO A 28 -7.09 -7.19 -13.59
N GLY A 29 -6.31 -8.10 -13.01
CA GLY A 29 -5.03 -8.51 -13.58
C GLY A 29 -3.91 -7.46 -13.45
N GLY A 30 -4.06 -6.47 -12.56
CA GLY A 30 -3.03 -5.48 -12.24
C GLY A 30 -1.80 -6.10 -11.58
N PHE A 31 -0.66 -5.43 -11.71
CA PHE A 31 0.65 -5.94 -11.31
C PHE A 31 0.70 -6.47 -9.86
N TYR A 32 0.17 -5.72 -8.89
CA TYR A 32 0.25 -6.07 -7.47
C TYR A 32 -0.73 -7.15 -7.03
N LEU A 33 -1.76 -7.43 -7.83
CA LEU A 33 -2.80 -8.42 -7.49
C LEU A 33 -2.57 -9.80 -8.12
N ARG A 34 -1.53 -9.95 -8.95
CA ARG A 34 -1.18 -11.24 -9.56
C ARG A 34 -0.50 -12.17 -8.55
N PRO A 35 -0.66 -13.49 -8.66
CA PRO A 35 -0.04 -14.46 -7.75
C PRO A 35 1.50 -14.37 -7.70
N GLU A 36 2.15 -14.02 -8.81
CA GLU A 36 3.60 -13.85 -8.88
C GLU A 36 4.06 -12.62 -8.09
N GLY A 37 3.22 -11.58 -8.07
CA GLY A 37 3.38 -10.34 -7.31
C GLY A 37 4.75 -9.66 -7.47
N PRO A 38 5.04 -8.65 -6.64
CA PRO A 38 6.35 -8.02 -6.61
C PRO A 38 7.46 -8.98 -6.16
N ALA A 39 7.14 -9.98 -5.32
CA ALA A 39 8.12 -10.92 -4.79
C ALA A 39 8.78 -11.81 -5.88
N GLY A 40 8.12 -12.01 -7.02
CA GLY A 40 8.70 -12.66 -8.20
C GLY A 40 9.65 -11.76 -9.02
N HIS A 41 9.66 -10.45 -8.76
CA HIS A 41 10.34 -9.45 -9.59
C HIS A 41 11.28 -8.50 -8.83
N PHE A 42 11.09 -8.32 -7.52
CA PHE A 42 11.80 -7.35 -6.69
C PHE A 42 12.10 -7.92 -5.29
N ARG A 43 13.37 -7.83 -4.88
CA ARG A 43 13.77 -7.94 -3.48
C ARG A 43 13.69 -6.54 -2.88
N THR A 44 12.58 -6.19 -2.23
CA THR A 44 12.46 -4.95 -1.46
C THR A 44 13.33 -5.01 -0.19
N SER A 45 13.60 -3.86 0.43
CA SER A 45 14.43 -3.71 1.65
C SER A 45 14.01 -4.62 2.81
N VAL A 46 12.73 -5.00 2.83
CA VAL A 46 12.13 -5.95 3.79
C VAL A 46 12.72 -7.36 3.67
N HIS A 47 13.20 -7.72 2.47
CA HIS A 47 13.92 -8.96 2.20
C HIS A 47 15.43 -8.86 2.49
N ALA A 48 15.94 -7.65 2.75
CA ALA A 48 17.38 -7.39 2.76
C ALA A 48 18.04 -7.65 4.12
N SER A 49 17.36 -7.44 5.25
CA SER A 49 17.96 -7.71 6.57
C SER A 49 16.96 -7.72 7.76
N PRO A 50 17.11 -8.64 8.72
CA PRO A 50 16.45 -8.58 10.03
C PRO A 50 16.70 -7.27 10.80
N LEU A 51 17.77 -6.53 10.46
CA LEU A 51 18.11 -5.26 11.10
C LEU A 51 17.06 -4.18 10.87
N PHE A 52 16.40 -4.16 9.71
CA PHE A 52 15.36 -3.17 9.42
C PHE A 52 14.14 -3.41 10.30
N ALA A 53 13.66 -4.65 10.37
CA ALA A 53 12.57 -5.02 11.26
C ALA A 53 12.90 -4.74 12.74
N ALA A 54 14.13 -5.03 13.18
CA ALA A 54 14.58 -4.69 14.53
C ALA A 54 14.62 -3.16 14.79
N ALA A 55 14.95 -2.35 13.79
CA ALA A 55 14.90 -0.90 13.91
C ALA A 55 13.47 -0.38 14.04
N VAL A 56 12.53 -0.92 13.25
CA VAL A 56 11.10 -0.56 13.36
C VAL A 56 10.51 -1.05 14.69
N ALA A 57 10.92 -2.23 15.20
CA ALA A 57 10.54 -2.70 16.52
C ALA A 57 10.97 -1.73 17.64
N ARG A 58 12.18 -1.17 17.56
CA ARG A 58 12.63 -0.11 18.49
C ARG A 58 11.80 1.16 18.37
N LEU A 59 11.43 1.57 17.16
CA LEU A 59 10.55 2.71 16.94
C LEU A 59 9.14 2.48 17.54
N LEU A 60 8.61 1.26 17.42
CA LEU A 60 7.33 0.88 18.02
C LEU A 60 7.39 0.98 19.54
N MET A 61 8.43 0.44 20.18
CA MET A 61 8.61 0.53 21.63
C MET A 61 8.68 1.99 22.12
N ALA A 62 9.50 2.82 21.46
CA ALA A 62 9.60 4.23 21.81
C ALA A 62 8.28 4.99 21.59
N THR A 63 7.50 4.60 20.58
CA THR A 63 6.15 5.13 20.34
C THR A 63 5.20 4.72 21.47
N ALA A 64 5.20 3.45 21.87
CA ALA A 64 4.37 2.95 22.97
C ALA A 64 4.67 3.66 24.29
N GLU A 65 5.94 3.84 24.63
CA GLU A 65 6.38 4.60 25.81
C GLU A 65 5.86 6.04 25.80
N ARG A 66 6.01 6.73 24.66
CA ARG A 66 5.55 8.12 24.49
C ARG A 66 4.05 8.28 24.55
N LEU A 67 3.30 7.30 24.07
CA LEU A 67 1.84 7.29 24.11
C LEU A 67 1.30 6.86 25.49
N GLY A 68 2.15 6.34 26.37
CA GLY A 68 1.74 5.83 27.68
C GLY A 68 0.75 4.66 27.58
N THR A 69 0.80 3.89 26.49
CA THR A 69 -0.07 2.73 26.29
C THR A 69 0.30 1.64 27.29
N ALA A 70 -0.53 1.49 28.33
CA ALA A 70 -0.32 0.51 29.40
C ALA A 70 -0.73 -0.91 29.00
N ASP A 71 -1.69 -1.05 28.08
CA ASP A 71 -2.34 -2.34 27.79
C ASP A 71 -1.93 -2.94 26.44
N GLU A 72 -1.91 -2.15 25.36
CA GLU A 72 -1.62 -2.62 24.00
C GLU A 72 -1.29 -1.42 23.08
N VAL A 73 -0.36 -1.58 22.14
CA VAL A 73 -0.03 -0.57 21.10
C VAL A 73 -0.36 -1.11 19.71
N ALA A 74 -0.97 -0.28 18.85
CA ALA A 74 -1.21 -0.65 17.47
C ALA A 74 0.06 -0.53 16.61
N LEU A 75 0.28 -1.47 15.72
CA LEU A 75 1.27 -1.39 14.65
C LEU A 75 0.56 -1.57 13.32
N VAL A 76 0.56 -0.55 12.47
CA VAL A 76 -0.05 -0.59 11.13
C VAL A 76 1.05 -0.53 10.08
N ASP A 77 1.08 -1.51 9.18
CA ASP A 77 1.95 -1.52 8.00
C ASP A 77 1.09 -1.28 6.75
N ILE A 78 1.32 -0.15 6.07
CA ILE A 78 0.61 0.25 4.85
C ILE A 78 1.37 -0.23 3.62
N GLY A 79 0.68 -0.96 2.75
CA GLY A 79 1.34 -1.68 1.66
C GLY A 79 2.15 -2.85 2.21
N ALA A 80 1.52 -3.62 3.12
CA ALA A 80 2.20 -4.66 3.90
C ALA A 80 2.78 -5.81 3.05
N GLY A 81 2.49 -5.86 1.74
CA GLY A 81 3.01 -6.87 0.84
C GLY A 81 2.48 -8.25 1.23
N ARG A 82 3.35 -9.14 1.72
CA ARG A 82 2.92 -10.45 2.26
C ARG A 82 3.15 -10.54 3.77
N GLY A 83 3.33 -9.41 4.45
CA GLY A 83 3.47 -9.31 5.90
C GLY A 83 4.87 -9.67 6.42
N GLU A 84 5.89 -9.68 5.56
CA GLU A 84 7.28 -9.97 5.95
C GLU A 84 7.80 -8.99 7.00
N LEU A 85 7.51 -7.69 6.85
CA LEU A 85 7.96 -6.67 7.81
C LEU A 85 7.33 -6.89 9.18
N LEU A 86 6.00 -7.04 9.23
CA LEU A 86 5.26 -7.33 10.46
C LEU A 86 5.77 -8.61 11.13
N THR A 87 6.03 -9.68 10.36
CA THR A 87 6.59 -10.92 10.87
C THR A 87 7.96 -10.70 11.53
N GLY A 88 8.84 -9.96 10.85
CA GLY A 88 10.16 -9.61 11.39
C GLY A 88 10.09 -8.73 12.63
N ILE A 89 9.17 -7.76 12.66
CA ILE A 89 8.97 -6.87 13.81
C ILE A 89 8.50 -7.69 15.01
N LEU A 90 7.44 -8.49 14.85
CA LEU A 90 6.89 -9.32 15.92
C LEU A 90 7.92 -10.30 16.49
N ALA A 91 8.82 -10.83 15.66
CA ALA A 91 9.91 -11.69 16.11
C ALA A 91 11.02 -10.95 16.88
N ALA A 92 11.18 -9.64 16.65
CA ALA A 92 12.20 -8.80 17.29
C ALA A 92 11.72 -8.13 18.58
N LEU A 93 10.44 -8.22 18.92
CA LEU A 93 9.89 -7.61 20.13
C LEU A 93 10.27 -8.40 21.40
N PRO A 94 10.54 -7.70 22.51
CA PRO A 94 10.72 -8.36 23.80
C PRO A 94 9.41 -8.98 24.28
N ALA A 95 9.51 -10.00 25.13
CA ALA A 95 8.36 -10.53 25.84
C ALA A 95 7.71 -9.43 26.71
N GLY A 96 6.37 -9.38 26.72
CA GLY A 96 5.60 -8.50 27.59
C GLY A 96 5.07 -7.21 26.94
N LEU A 97 5.52 -6.85 25.72
CA LEU A 97 4.86 -5.79 24.95
C LEU A 97 3.67 -6.37 24.19
N ALA A 98 2.46 -5.98 24.57
CA ALA A 98 1.26 -6.30 23.81
C ALA A 98 1.15 -5.39 22.58
N VAL A 99 1.11 -6.02 21.40
CA VAL A 99 1.01 -5.34 20.11
C VAL A 99 -0.17 -5.89 19.34
N ARG A 100 -0.96 -4.99 18.75
CA ARG A 100 -2.00 -5.32 17.77
C ARG A 100 -1.50 -4.99 16.36
N PRO A 101 -1.05 -5.99 15.58
CA PRO A 101 -0.51 -5.77 14.25
C PRO A 101 -1.61 -5.78 13.18
N TYR A 102 -1.59 -4.77 12.32
CA TYR A 102 -2.46 -4.59 11.17
C TYR A 102 -1.64 -4.52 9.88
N ALA A 103 -1.96 -5.37 8.93
CA ALA A 103 -1.48 -5.29 7.56
C ALA A 103 -2.57 -4.62 6.71
N VAL A 104 -2.28 -3.44 6.16
CA VAL A 104 -3.18 -2.78 5.20
C VAL A 104 -2.69 -3.08 3.80
N GLU A 105 -3.43 -3.93 3.10
CA GLU A 105 -3.02 -4.46 1.81
C GLU A 105 -4.24 -4.83 0.95
N ARG A 106 -4.14 -4.51 -0.34
CA ARG A 106 -5.17 -4.81 -1.35
C ARG A 106 -5.06 -6.24 -1.85
N ALA A 107 -3.85 -6.80 -1.88
CA ALA A 107 -3.62 -8.18 -2.23
C ALA A 107 -4.24 -9.15 -1.20
N PRO A 108 -4.59 -10.39 -1.61
CA PRO A 108 -5.11 -11.39 -0.69
C PRO A 108 -4.12 -11.74 0.44
N ARG A 109 -4.66 -12.04 1.62
CA ARG A 109 -3.88 -12.51 2.77
C ARG A 109 -3.06 -13.76 2.40
N PRO A 110 -1.75 -13.78 2.65
CA PRO A 110 -0.91 -14.96 2.43
C PRO A 110 -1.29 -16.14 3.35
N VAL A 111 -1.21 -17.35 2.81
CA VAL A 111 -1.35 -18.59 3.58
C VAL A 111 -0.21 -18.72 4.59
N GLY A 112 -0.55 -19.09 5.83
CA GLY A 112 0.44 -19.32 6.89
C GLY A 112 0.93 -18.05 7.61
N LEU A 113 0.42 -16.87 7.25
CA LEU A 113 0.71 -15.64 7.99
C LEU A 113 0.17 -15.74 9.43
N ASP A 114 0.94 -15.24 10.39
CA ASP A 114 0.61 -15.23 11.82
C ASP A 114 -0.85 -14.75 12.05
N PRO A 115 -1.71 -15.55 12.70
CA PRO A 115 -3.12 -15.22 12.88
C PRO A 115 -3.36 -13.96 13.74
N ARG A 116 -2.34 -13.49 14.47
CA ARG A 116 -2.40 -12.21 15.21
C ARG A 116 -2.42 -10.99 14.29
N ILE A 117 -1.89 -11.11 13.06
CA ILE A 117 -1.88 -10.02 12.08
C ILE A 117 -3.28 -9.89 11.49
N GLU A 118 -3.94 -8.78 11.77
CA GLU A 118 -5.21 -8.44 11.15
C GLU A 118 -4.96 -7.95 9.71
N TRP A 119 -5.70 -8.49 8.73
CA TRP A 119 -5.56 -8.12 7.32
C TRP A 119 -6.69 -7.19 6.91
N CYS A 120 -6.36 -5.97 6.54
CA CYS A 120 -7.32 -4.89 6.31
C CYS A 120 -7.18 -4.32 4.90
N ALA A 121 -8.30 -3.93 4.30
CA ALA A 121 -8.28 -3.19 3.04
C ALA A 121 -7.95 -1.69 3.24
N GLU A 122 -8.26 -1.15 4.42
CA GLU A 122 -8.07 0.24 4.80
C GLU A 122 -7.50 0.32 6.22
N PRO A 123 -6.79 1.41 6.59
CA PRO A 123 -6.30 1.58 7.96
C PRO A 123 -7.44 1.55 9.00
N PRO A 124 -7.25 0.87 10.14
CA PRO A 124 -8.27 0.81 11.19
C PRO A 124 -8.47 2.19 11.84
N ALA A 125 -9.70 2.48 12.24
CA ALA A 125 -10.04 3.71 12.95
C ALA A 125 -9.93 3.53 14.48
N GLY A 126 -9.68 4.64 15.19
CA GLY A 126 -9.73 4.66 16.67
C GLY A 126 -8.58 3.93 17.37
N ILE A 127 -7.49 3.66 16.66
CA ILE A 127 -6.28 3.05 17.23
C ILE A 127 -5.27 4.10 17.72
N SER A 128 -4.37 3.69 18.62
CA SER A 128 -3.23 4.48 19.06
C SER A 128 -1.96 3.65 18.92
N GLY A 129 -0.97 4.17 18.20
CA GLY A 129 0.27 3.44 17.95
C GLY A 129 1.08 3.97 16.77
N LEU A 130 1.83 3.06 16.13
CA LEU A 130 2.71 3.37 15.00
C LEU A 130 2.05 3.00 13.68
N VAL A 131 2.00 3.97 12.75
CA VAL A 131 1.72 3.72 11.34
C VAL A 131 3.04 3.78 10.58
N PHE A 132 3.31 2.76 9.79
CA PHE A 132 4.51 2.62 8.98
C PHE A 132 4.11 2.33 7.53
N ALA A 133 4.82 2.93 6.56
CA ALA A 133 4.50 2.84 5.14
C ALA A 133 5.79 2.85 4.33
N ASN A 134 6.47 1.70 4.28
CA ASN A 134 7.74 1.58 3.55
C ASN A 134 7.50 1.33 2.07
N GLU A 135 8.08 2.13 1.18
CA GLU A 135 7.96 1.96 -0.28
C GLU A 135 6.49 1.89 -0.75
N TRP A 136 5.60 2.63 -0.07
CA TRP A 136 4.18 2.70 -0.40
C TRP A 136 3.86 3.89 -1.31
N LEU A 137 4.40 5.08 -1.00
CA LEU A 137 4.03 6.35 -1.66
C LEU A 137 4.42 6.41 -3.15
N ASP A 138 5.49 5.73 -3.53
CA ASP A 138 5.94 5.60 -4.93
C ASP A 138 4.96 4.78 -5.79
N ASN A 139 4.08 3.99 -5.15
CA ASN A 139 3.07 3.16 -5.80
C ASN A 139 1.65 3.72 -5.71
N VAL A 140 1.50 4.97 -5.26
CA VAL A 140 0.20 5.66 -5.21
C VAL A 140 -0.10 6.31 -6.58
N PRO A 141 -1.21 5.94 -7.25
CA PRO A 141 -1.57 6.54 -8.52
C PRO A 141 -1.86 8.04 -8.40
N VAL A 142 -1.22 8.84 -9.25
CA VAL A 142 -1.37 10.29 -9.29
C VAL A 142 -1.60 10.77 -10.70
N ASP A 143 -2.21 11.94 -10.83
CA ASP A 143 -2.26 12.64 -12.10
C ASP A 143 -0.89 13.25 -12.39
N ILE A 144 -0.49 13.20 -13.67
CA ILE A 144 0.69 13.91 -14.17
C ILE A 144 0.21 15.12 -14.94
N ALA A 145 0.88 16.26 -14.74
CA ALA A 145 0.69 17.46 -15.54
C ALA A 145 2.03 17.90 -16.16
N LYS A 146 1.97 18.43 -17.38
CA LYS A 146 3.12 18.96 -18.13
C LYS A 146 2.80 20.36 -18.61
N THR A 147 3.77 21.26 -18.52
CA THR A 147 3.67 22.60 -19.09
C THR A 147 3.89 22.54 -20.60
N GLY A 148 2.91 22.98 -21.38
CA GLY A 148 3.02 23.08 -22.83
C GLY A 148 3.97 24.20 -23.28
N ALA A 149 4.35 24.19 -24.57
CA ALA A 149 5.17 25.25 -25.16
C ALA A 149 4.51 26.64 -25.10
N ASP A 150 3.19 26.67 -24.96
CA ASP A 150 2.38 27.88 -24.76
C ASP A 150 2.30 28.33 -23.28
N GLY A 151 3.03 27.67 -22.38
CA GLY A 151 3.05 27.97 -20.95
C GLY A 151 1.84 27.43 -20.17
N THR A 152 0.87 26.80 -20.84
CA THR A 152 -0.32 26.27 -20.17
C THR A 152 -0.01 24.90 -19.58
N VAL A 153 -0.25 24.72 -18.28
CA VAL A 153 -0.18 23.43 -17.60
C VAL A 153 -1.38 22.60 -18.05
N ARG A 154 -1.13 21.39 -18.54
CA ARG A 154 -2.16 20.43 -18.94
C ARG A 154 -1.89 19.10 -18.28
N TYR A 155 -2.95 18.39 -17.94
CA TYR A 155 -2.80 17.00 -17.55
C TYR A 155 -2.29 16.16 -18.71
N VAL A 156 -1.56 15.11 -18.38
CA VAL A 156 -1.15 14.06 -19.31
C VAL A 156 -2.22 12.98 -19.30
N LEU A 157 -2.73 12.64 -20.47
CA LEU A 157 -3.62 11.51 -20.68
C LEU A 157 -2.82 10.33 -21.26
N VAL A 158 -3.27 9.12 -20.96
CA VAL A 158 -2.66 7.85 -21.36
C VAL A 158 -3.69 7.05 -22.15
N ARG A 159 -3.31 6.60 -23.35
CA ARG A 159 -4.10 5.72 -24.19
C ARG A 159 -3.93 4.25 -23.78
N PRO A 160 -4.80 3.33 -24.23
CA PRO A 160 -4.69 1.90 -23.90
C PRO A 160 -3.34 1.24 -24.28
N ASP A 161 -2.64 1.76 -25.30
CA ASP A 161 -1.32 1.29 -25.72
C ASP A 161 -0.14 1.92 -24.94
N GLY A 162 -0.44 2.78 -23.96
CA GLY A 162 0.55 3.49 -23.15
C GLY A 162 1.03 4.81 -23.78
N THR A 163 0.55 5.18 -24.96
CA THR A 163 0.92 6.47 -25.55
C THR A 163 0.34 7.64 -24.75
N GLU A 164 1.16 8.67 -24.55
CA GLU A 164 0.80 9.88 -23.81
C GLU A 164 0.35 11.00 -24.74
N GLU A 165 -0.67 11.76 -24.35
CA GLU A 165 -1.09 12.97 -25.05
C GLU A 165 -1.53 14.08 -24.08
N PRO A 166 -1.44 15.37 -24.49
CA PRO A 166 -1.95 16.48 -23.68
C PRO A 166 -3.48 16.40 -23.53
N GLY A 167 -3.96 16.58 -22.31
CA GLY A 167 -5.39 16.75 -22.01
C GLY A 167 -5.77 18.21 -21.76
N GLU A 168 -6.93 18.39 -21.14
CA GLU A 168 -7.36 19.69 -20.65
C GLU A 168 -6.44 20.22 -19.53
N PRO A 169 -6.39 21.55 -19.30
CA PRO A 169 -5.78 22.16 -18.12
C PRO A 169 -6.23 21.57 -16.78
#